data_AF-A0A183BRD7-F1
#
_entry.id   AF-A0A183BRD7-F1
#
_cell.length_a   1.000
_cell.length_b   1.000
_cell.length_c   1.000
_cell.angle_alpha   90.00
_cell.angle_beta   90.00
_cell.angle_gamma   90.00
#
_symmetry.space_group_name_H-M   'P 1'
#
loop_
_entity.id
_entity.type
_entity.pdbx_description
1 polymer ?
#
loop_
_entity_poly.entity_id
_entity_poly.type
_entity_poly.pdbx_seq_one_letter_code
_entity_poly.pdbx_strand_id
1 'polypeptide(L)'
;MHVDFDPLKVDWSHFAGPINRLDAMVLGMSGGGGGNTASSASYPVFTGLPYQRGAGGLGSMFRSFLRILLPIGRQAGAAIGRQGLESGSRVLSQVLEGRDLKDSLVNESKAGLKNLLEKAAENVGRQKGSGSGGTFDFKRYRRHLGDDETDDYNTPTPLRTMSCPKKISEQSELAFNSALNVFAVPPTNVSVNRSFFRELLPLSTISQEGPYLFRMFNDSLWSDMSRVYLFLELGIVEVQNTELYDSGTLYPYKAYMTNELSFPASVKGHFMASSGYHPSLKHDDATDAGFIARCRRFAGGRKARFISRLDFDLGNQELYLLNNMDVLFTIYRAKDAFLLHCLAAGQNNGTNYGLYLHDIKLYVKMVEVQPSLNMSIYKTLERQPATYAVRKTEMKSVYLSAGRTEMEYNIFSAAIPRRVTIALVLNRAFNGDLAHSPFNFRPYSIRDISVHAAGQTYPAVPYRMNFADAAYIRPFVDMYEALGMANSERSMDITLDQFQDGWTFFVVPLTSTLDDSCGFELLRSGTTSIRLQFNNDIPAGGVEMLVLGEFDQLIMIDYNRHIVSDSKIA
;
A
#
# COMPACT_ATOMS: atom_id res chain seq x y z
N MET A 1 3.05 -7.51 -8.19
CA MET A 1 4.13 -8.33 -7.59
C MET A 1 4.89 -8.98 -8.74
N HIS A 2 6.20 -9.02 -8.65
CA HIS A 2 7.08 -9.70 -9.59
C HIS A 2 7.90 -10.72 -8.80
N VAL A 3 7.99 -11.95 -9.30
CA VAL A 3 8.55 -13.08 -8.57
C VAL A 3 9.83 -13.52 -9.27
N ASP A 4 10.94 -13.24 -8.60
CA ASP A 4 12.24 -13.79 -8.98
C ASP A 4 12.42 -15.15 -8.31
N PHE A 5 12.89 -16.13 -9.07
CA PHE A 5 13.21 -17.44 -8.53
C PHE A 5 14.46 -18.03 -9.19
N ASP A 6 15.06 -18.98 -8.49
CA ASP A 6 16.21 -19.75 -8.98
C ASP A 6 15.77 -21.21 -9.03
N PRO A 7 15.63 -21.82 -10.23
CA PRO A 7 15.11 -23.16 -10.37
C PRO A 7 15.96 -24.22 -9.68
N LEU A 8 17.26 -23.97 -9.48
CA LEU A 8 18.15 -24.89 -8.76
C LEU A 8 17.92 -24.88 -7.24
N LYS A 9 17.30 -23.81 -6.74
CA LYS A 9 17.00 -23.64 -5.31
C LYS A 9 15.58 -24.01 -4.95
N VAL A 10 14.70 -24.27 -5.92
CA VAL A 10 13.33 -24.72 -5.68
C VAL A 10 13.33 -26.25 -5.54
N ASP A 11 12.63 -26.76 -4.53
CA ASP A 11 12.44 -28.19 -4.37
C ASP A 11 11.25 -28.64 -5.23
N TRP A 12 11.56 -29.38 -6.30
CA TRP A 12 10.56 -29.88 -7.25
C TRP A 12 9.98 -31.24 -6.84
N SER A 13 10.52 -31.89 -5.80
CA SER A 13 10.11 -33.24 -5.37
C SER A 13 8.64 -33.32 -4.97
N HIS A 14 8.06 -32.21 -4.49
CA HIS A 14 6.64 -32.11 -4.13
C HIS A 14 5.69 -32.11 -5.33
N PHE A 15 6.20 -31.87 -6.54
CA PHE A 15 5.41 -31.86 -7.78
C PHE A 15 5.61 -33.13 -8.62
N ALA A 16 6.60 -33.96 -8.27
CA ALA A 16 6.85 -35.27 -8.89
C ALA A 16 5.99 -36.38 -8.25
N GLY A 17 4.67 -36.23 -8.27
CA GLY A 17 3.74 -37.33 -8.00
C GLY A 17 3.26 -37.97 -9.31
N PRO A 18 3.07 -39.30 -9.41
CA PRO A 18 2.49 -39.91 -10.60
C PRO A 18 1.09 -39.33 -10.82
N ILE A 19 0.83 -38.89 -12.05
CA ILE A 19 -0.46 -38.34 -12.49
C ILE A 19 -1.56 -39.33 -12.08
N ASN A 20 -2.38 -38.96 -11.10
CA ASN A 20 -3.50 -39.80 -10.69
C ASN A 20 -4.51 -39.86 -11.86
N ARG A 21 -5.01 -41.05 -12.17
CA ARG A 21 -6.00 -41.30 -13.24
C ARG A 21 -7.26 -40.42 -13.15
N LEU A 22 -7.53 -39.83 -11.98
CA LEU A 22 -8.63 -38.87 -11.77
C LEU A 22 -8.36 -37.50 -12.43
N ASP A 23 -7.11 -37.04 -12.47
CA ASP A 23 -6.73 -35.81 -13.19
C ASP A 23 -6.72 -36.02 -14.71
N ALA A 24 -6.45 -37.25 -15.17
CA ALA A 24 -6.54 -37.62 -16.58
C ALA A 24 -7.98 -37.68 -17.12
N MET A 25 -8.98 -37.89 -16.25
CA MET A 25 -10.41 -37.90 -16.66
C MET A 25 -10.98 -36.49 -16.87
N VAL A 26 -10.42 -35.46 -16.24
CA VAL A 26 -10.78 -34.05 -16.51
C VAL A 26 -10.16 -33.57 -17.84
N LEU A 27 -9.17 -34.29 -18.38
CA LEU A 27 -8.39 -33.94 -19.57
C LEU A 27 -8.75 -34.71 -20.85
N GLY A 28 -9.90 -35.38 -20.92
CA GLY A 28 -10.49 -35.81 -22.19
C GLY A 28 -9.61 -36.73 -23.07
N MET A 29 -8.71 -37.54 -22.49
CA MET A 29 -7.89 -38.47 -23.25
C MET A 29 -8.61 -39.80 -23.48
N SER A 30 -9.12 -39.98 -24.69
CA SER A 30 -9.54 -41.24 -25.29
C SER A 30 -8.33 -42.10 -25.68
N GLY A 31 -8.35 -43.41 -25.38
CA GLY A 31 -7.43 -44.38 -26.01
C GLY A 31 -7.24 -45.68 -25.24
N GLY A 32 -7.78 -46.78 -25.76
CA GLY A 32 -7.84 -48.10 -25.11
C GLY A 32 -6.54 -48.91 -25.06
N GLY A 33 -6.61 -50.06 -24.38
CA GLY A 33 -5.58 -51.11 -24.43
C GLY A 33 -5.45 -51.89 -23.12
N GLY A 34 -5.92 -53.15 -23.09
CA GLY A 34 -6.06 -53.97 -21.89
C GLY A 34 -4.80 -54.70 -21.40
N GLY A 35 -4.91 -55.26 -20.19
CA GLY A 35 -3.94 -56.20 -19.61
C GLY A 35 -4.27 -56.50 -18.14
N ASN A 36 -4.76 -57.71 -17.87
CA ASN A 36 -5.05 -58.25 -16.54
C ASN A 36 -3.76 -58.54 -15.74
N THR A 37 -3.68 -58.07 -14.50
CA THR A 37 -2.99 -58.79 -13.41
C THR A 37 -3.74 -58.54 -12.10
N ALA A 38 -4.30 -59.62 -11.54
CA ALA A 38 -4.87 -59.64 -10.20
C ALA A 38 -3.74 -59.70 -9.15
N SER A 39 -3.79 -58.81 -8.15
CA SER A 39 -3.19 -59.08 -6.85
C SER A 39 -4.05 -58.46 -5.76
N SER A 40 -4.41 -59.29 -4.79
CA SER A 40 -5.21 -58.98 -3.61
C SER A 40 -4.36 -58.24 -2.57
N ALA A 41 -4.76 -57.04 -2.16
CA ALA A 41 -4.29 -56.43 -0.92
C ALA A 41 -5.28 -55.38 -0.40
N SER A 42 -6.00 -55.76 0.66
CA SER A 42 -6.50 -54.96 1.78
C SER A 42 -7.00 -53.54 1.51
N TYR A 43 -8.32 -53.35 1.59
CA TYR A 43 -8.93 -52.03 1.80
C TYR A 43 -8.54 -51.50 3.18
N PRO A 44 -7.91 -50.32 3.32
CA PRO A 44 -7.87 -49.65 4.61
C PRO A 44 -9.28 -49.15 4.93
N VAL A 45 -9.93 -49.84 5.86
CA VAL A 45 -11.12 -49.40 6.60
C VAL A 45 -10.79 -48.05 7.24
N PHE A 46 -11.43 -46.98 6.75
CA PHE A 46 -11.36 -45.68 7.40
C PHE A 46 -12.19 -45.74 8.69
N THR A 47 -11.49 -45.70 9.82
CA THR A 47 -12.06 -45.58 11.16
C THR A 47 -12.44 -44.12 11.38
N GLY A 48 -13.74 -43.86 11.59
CA GLY A 48 -14.24 -42.52 11.87
C GLY A 48 -13.65 -41.97 13.17
N LEU A 49 -13.07 -40.77 13.11
CA LEU A 49 -12.70 -40.02 14.31
C LEU A 49 -13.93 -39.28 14.88
N PRO A 50 -14.01 -39.18 16.21
CA PRO A 50 -15.25 -38.94 16.92
C PRO A 50 -15.76 -37.50 16.76
N TYR A 51 -17.08 -37.41 16.67
CA TYR A 51 -17.88 -36.21 16.83
C TYR A 51 -17.53 -35.50 18.14
N GLN A 52 -17.10 -34.23 18.09
CA GLN A 52 -17.11 -33.36 19.27
C GLN A 52 -17.83 -32.05 18.95
N ARG A 53 -18.99 -31.89 19.60
CA ARG A 53 -19.81 -30.67 19.62
C ARG A 53 -19.12 -29.57 20.43
N GLY A 54 -19.15 -28.34 19.91
CA GLY A 54 -19.55 -27.15 20.66
C GLY A 54 -18.55 -26.43 21.59
N ALA A 55 -18.33 -25.16 21.26
CA ALA A 55 -18.16 -23.99 22.14
C ALA A 55 -16.84 -23.75 22.93
N GLY A 56 -16.26 -22.56 22.71
CA GLY A 56 -15.23 -21.93 23.53
C GLY A 56 -14.37 -21.01 22.65
N GLY A 57 -14.73 -19.77 22.37
CA GLY A 57 -14.85 -18.68 23.35
C GLY A 57 -13.54 -17.88 23.36
N LEU A 58 -13.62 -16.54 23.39
CA LEU A 58 -12.54 -15.52 23.27
C LEU A 58 -11.18 -15.76 23.99
N GLY A 59 -11.03 -16.80 24.82
CA GLY A 59 -9.87 -17.06 25.68
C GLY A 59 -8.60 -17.61 25.00
N SER A 60 -8.65 -18.13 23.78
CA SER A 60 -7.42 -18.60 23.08
C SER A 60 -6.64 -17.46 22.42
N MET A 61 -7.31 -16.35 22.07
CA MET A 61 -6.71 -15.16 21.48
C MET A 61 -5.96 -14.31 22.52
N PHE A 62 -6.43 -14.27 23.77
CA PHE A 62 -5.79 -13.48 24.84
C PHE A 62 -4.46 -14.07 25.36
N ARG A 63 -4.22 -15.39 25.23
CA ARG A 63 -2.96 -16.00 25.66
C ARG A 63 -1.76 -15.62 24.80
N SER A 64 -1.96 -15.36 23.50
CA SER A 64 -0.90 -14.83 22.64
C SER A 64 -0.64 -13.34 22.89
N PHE A 65 -1.69 -12.57 23.19
CA PHE A 65 -1.58 -11.14 23.46
C PHE A 65 -0.81 -10.83 24.76
N LEU A 66 -1.00 -11.63 25.81
CA LEU A 66 -0.31 -11.45 27.10
C LEU A 66 1.18 -11.85 27.08
N ARG A 67 1.66 -12.59 26.07
CA ARG A 67 3.10 -12.88 25.89
C ARG A 67 3.88 -11.69 25.33
N ILE A 68 3.20 -10.78 24.64
CA ILE A 68 3.82 -9.61 23.99
C ILE A 68 4.06 -8.47 25.02
N LEU A 69 3.31 -8.45 26.12
CA LEU A 69 3.44 -7.44 27.19
C LEU A 69 4.43 -7.83 28.32
N LEU A 70 5.14 -8.95 28.18
CA LEU A 70 5.98 -9.54 29.23
C LEU A 70 7.46 -9.09 29.25
N PRO A 71 7.79 -7.81 28.96
CA PRO A 71 9.01 -7.23 29.51
C PRO A 71 8.86 -5.86 30.21
N ILE A 72 7.69 -5.57 30.82
CA ILE A 72 7.54 -4.36 31.69
C ILE A 72 7.33 -4.71 33.19
N GLY A 73 7.06 -5.98 33.52
CA GLY A 73 6.71 -6.38 34.88
C GLY A 73 7.80 -7.13 35.67
N ARG A 74 9.03 -6.60 35.81
CA ARG A 74 10.07 -7.24 36.64
C ARG A 74 10.61 -6.43 37.83
N GLN A 75 10.00 -5.31 38.21
CA GLN A 75 10.47 -4.53 39.38
C GLN A 75 9.40 -3.96 40.34
N ALA A 76 8.23 -4.57 40.49
CA ALA A 76 7.31 -4.17 41.57
C ALA A 76 6.51 -5.36 42.13
N GLY A 77 6.74 -5.68 43.41
CA GLY A 77 6.18 -6.85 44.10
C GLY A 77 4.77 -6.67 44.67
N ALA A 78 3.92 -7.69 44.43
CA ALA A 78 2.97 -8.41 45.29
C ALA A 78 2.10 -7.76 46.40
N ALA A 79 1.98 -6.44 46.59
CA ALA A 79 1.16 -5.88 47.69
C ALA A 79 -0.21 -5.28 47.28
N ILE A 80 -0.47 -5.05 45.99
CA ILE A 80 -1.64 -4.26 45.53
C ILE A 80 -2.86 -5.13 45.15
N GLY A 81 -2.70 -6.45 45.10
CA GLY A 81 -3.71 -7.37 44.52
C GLY A 81 -4.94 -7.68 45.39
N ARG A 82 -4.93 -7.44 46.71
CA ARG A 82 -6.04 -7.85 47.60
C ARG A 82 -7.03 -6.74 47.96
N GLN A 83 -6.60 -5.49 48.10
CA GLN A 83 -7.51 -4.40 48.48
C GLN A 83 -8.37 -3.86 47.33
N GLY A 84 -7.91 -3.97 46.08
CA GLY A 84 -8.69 -3.59 44.91
C GLY A 84 -9.90 -4.49 44.65
N LEU A 85 -9.83 -5.76 45.07
CA LEU A 85 -10.88 -6.75 44.84
C LEU A 85 -12.04 -6.64 45.84
N GLU A 86 -11.77 -6.27 47.09
CA GLU A 86 -12.82 -6.06 48.11
C GLU A 86 -13.54 -4.71 47.97
N SER A 87 -12.85 -3.70 47.43
CA SER A 87 -13.47 -2.40 47.13
C SER A 87 -14.42 -2.52 45.93
N GLY A 88 -14.03 -3.32 44.92
CA GLY A 88 -14.86 -3.59 43.75
C GLY A 88 -16.15 -4.36 44.05
N SER A 89 -16.16 -5.24 45.06
CA SER A 89 -17.37 -5.99 45.42
C SER A 89 -18.41 -5.14 46.16
N ARG A 90 -17.97 -4.16 46.97
CA ARG A 90 -18.88 -3.26 47.72
C ARG A 90 -19.54 -2.20 46.84
N VAL A 91 -18.84 -1.71 45.82
CA VAL A 91 -19.41 -0.80 44.82
C VAL A 91 -20.46 -1.51 43.97
N LEU A 92 -20.21 -2.78 43.62
CA LEU A 92 -21.16 -3.60 42.86
C LEU A 92 -22.45 -3.91 43.65
N SER A 93 -22.37 -4.15 44.97
CA SER A 93 -23.57 -4.38 45.78
C SER A 93 -24.43 -3.12 45.95
N GLN A 94 -23.82 -1.92 46.03
CA GLN A 94 -24.57 -0.67 46.18
C GLN A 94 -25.22 -0.17 44.87
N VAL A 95 -24.66 -0.55 43.72
CA VAL A 95 -25.27 -0.30 42.40
C VAL A 95 -26.47 -1.22 42.15
N LEU A 96 -26.47 -2.44 42.71
CA LEU A 96 -27.61 -3.35 42.65
C LEU A 96 -28.79 -2.91 43.53
N GLU A 97 -28.54 -2.06 44.54
CA GLU A 97 -29.58 -1.45 45.39
C GLU A 97 -30.15 -0.13 44.83
N GLY A 98 -29.79 0.24 43.59
CA GLY A 98 -30.51 1.27 42.82
C GLY A 98 -30.19 2.72 43.19
N ARG A 99 -29.00 3.02 43.72
CA ARG A 99 -28.54 4.41 43.89
C ARG A 99 -27.64 4.86 42.75
N ASP A 100 -27.70 6.15 42.45
CA ASP A 100 -27.06 6.74 41.28
C ASP A 100 -25.52 6.67 41.37
N LEU A 101 -24.92 6.20 40.27
CA LEU A 101 -23.53 5.71 40.18
C LEU A 101 -22.51 6.86 40.24
N LYS A 102 -22.98 8.09 40.00
CA LYS A 102 -22.13 9.27 39.85
C LYS A 102 -21.75 9.91 41.19
N ASP A 103 -22.66 9.92 42.16
CA ASP A 103 -22.42 10.54 43.47
C ASP A 103 -21.69 9.61 44.45
N SER A 104 -21.86 8.29 44.32
CA SER A 104 -21.11 7.28 45.09
C SER A 104 -19.65 7.20 44.65
N LEU A 105 -19.38 7.24 43.33
CA LEU A 105 -18.02 7.17 42.78
C LEU A 105 -17.18 8.40 43.10
N VAL A 106 -17.77 9.61 43.10
CA VAL A 106 -17.02 10.86 43.36
C VAL A 106 -16.68 11.05 44.84
N ASN A 107 -17.52 10.56 45.75
CA ASN A 107 -17.25 10.68 47.19
C ASN A 107 -16.32 9.56 47.70
N GLU A 108 -16.45 8.33 47.20
CA GLU A 108 -15.53 7.24 47.57
C GLU A 108 -14.15 7.36 46.92
N SER A 109 -14.06 7.87 45.68
CA SER A 109 -12.76 8.10 45.02
C SER A 109 -11.95 9.18 45.74
N LYS A 110 -12.57 10.24 46.24
CA LYS A 110 -11.86 11.28 47.02
C LYS A 110 -11.35 10.77 48.37
N ALA A 111 -12.10 9.91 49.05
CA ALA A 111 -11.69 9.32 50.32
C ALA A 111 -10.60 8.24 50.14
N GLY A 112 -10.74 7.39 49.10
CA GLY A 112 -9.75 6.38 48.75
C GLY A 112 -8.42 6.98 48.26
N LEU A 113 -8.48 8.07 47.49
CA LEU A 113 -7.29 8.76 47.00
C LEU A 113 -6.57 9.54 48.10
N LYS A 114 -7.31 10.12 49.06
CA LYS A 114 -6.69 10.75 50.26
C LYS A 114 -5.93 9.73 51.10
N ASN A 115 -6.53 8.58 51.41
CA ASN A 115 -5.87 7.53 52.19
C ASN A 115 -4.67 6.90 51.47
N LEU A 116 -4.69 6.87 50.12
CA LEU A 116 -3.56 6.42 49.31
C LEU A 116 -2.44 7.47 49.21
N LEU A 117 -2.78 8.76 49.13
CA LEU A 117 -1.80 9.87 49.18
C LEU A 117 -1.16 10.00 50.56
N GLU A 118 -1.92 9.79 51.63
CA GLU A 118 -1.43 9.84 53.01
C GLU A 118 -0.52 8.63 53.32
N LYS A 119 -0.86 7.42 52.84
CA LYS A 119 0.01 6.24 52.91
C LYS A 119 1.22 6.30 51.98
N ALA A 120 1.13 7.02 50.86
CA ALA A 120 2.28 7.30 50.01
C ALA A 120 3.22 8.33 50.66
N ALA A 121 2.67 9.33 51.36
CA ALA A 121 3.44 10.30 52.14
C ALA A 121 4.17 9.65 53.33
N GLU A 122 3.55 8.69 54.03
CA GLU A 122 4.20 7.93 55.10
C GLU A 122 5.35 7.02 54.61
N ASN A 123 5.26 6.50 53.38
CA ASN A 123 6.31 5.67 52.79
C ASN A 123 7.47 6.46 52.18
N VAL A 124 7.30 7.75 51.89
CA VAL A 124 8.38 8.67 51.52
C VAL A 124 9.13 9.18 52.76
N GLY A 125 8.53 9.10 53.96
CA GLY A 125 9.15 9.50 55.23
C GLY A 125 10.15 8.51 55.86
N ARG A 126 10.34 7.31 55.29
CA ARG A 126 11.18 6.25 55.89
C ARG A 126 12.48 5.90 55.16
N GLN A 127 12.90 6.68 54.17
CA GLN A 127 14.22 6.54 53.56
C GLN A 127 15.04 7.83 53.74
N LYS A 128 15.43 8.09 54.99
CA LYS A 128 16.42 9.10 55.36
C LYS A 128 17.81 8.53 55.10
N GLY A 129 18.34 8.76 53.91
CA GLY A 129 19.73 8.52 53.53
C GLY A 129 20.37 9.84 53.07
N SER A 130 21.54 10.13 53.64
CA SER A 130 22.28 11.39 53.60
C SER A 130 22.69 11.92 52.22
N GLY A 131 22.49 13.21 51.96
CA GLY A 131 23.18 13.95 50.89
C GLY A 131 22.54 15.30 50.52
N SER A 132 23.12 16.39 51.04
CA SER A 132 23.14 17.79 50.52
C SER A 132 22.49 18.01 49.14
N GLY A 133 21.58 18.94 48.85
CA GLY A 133 21.13 20.19 49.49
C GLY A 133 20.62 21.11 48.36
N GLY A 134 19.52 21.86 48.57
CA GLY A 134 19.09 22.95 47.68
C GLY A 134 17.69 22.82 47.06
N THR A 135 16.71 23.41 47.74
CA THR A 135 15.29 23.56 47.32
C THR A 135 15.15 24.61 46.23
N PHE A 136 14.51 24.29 45.09
CA PHE A 136 14.22 25.26 44.02
C PHE A 136 12.80 25.81 44.13
N ASP A 137 12.69 27.14 44.23
CA ASP A 137 11.45 27.92 44.38
C ASP A 137 10.98 28.49 43.03
N PHE A 138 9.71 28.28 42.69
CA PHE A 138 9.11 28.47 41.36
C PHE A 138 8.68 29.92 41.04
N LYS A 139 9.34 30.94 41.61
CA LYS A 139 8.84 32.33 41.59
C LYS A 139 9.67 33.40 40.89
N ARG A 140 10.58 33.05 39.97
CA ARG A 140 11.23 34.04 39.10
C ARG A 140 11.38 33.54 37.66
N TYR A 141 10.39 33.83 36.82
CA TYR A 141 10.65 34.01 35.39
C TYR A 141 9.64 34.98 34.78
N ARG A 142 9.86 36.28 34.98
CA ARG A 142 9.24 37.34 34.17
C ARG A 142 10.10 38.60 34.23
N ARG A 143 11.04 38.72 33.26
CA ARG A 143 11.88 39.88 32.85
C ARG A 143 13.25 39.30 32.45
N HIS A 144 13.88 39.57 31.30
CA HIS A 144 13.85 40.68 30.35
C HIS A 144 14.24 40.20 28.94
N LEU A 145 13.81 40.94 27.90
CA LEU A 145 14.43 41.02 26.58
C LEU A 145 15.77 41.79 26.66
N GLY A 146 16.72 41.47 25.78
CA GLY A 146 17.82 42.36 25.38
C GLY A 146 19.15 41.64 25.14
N ASP A 147 19.47 41.46 23.85
CA ASP A 147 20.76 41.52 23.12
C ASP A 147 22.09 41.22 23.84
N ASP A 148 22.89 40.30 23.26
CA ASP A 148 24.27 40.56 22.81
C ASP A 148 24.86 39.36 22.03
N GLU A 149 25.55 39.68 20.92
CA GLU A 149 26.33 38.77 20.06
C GLU A 149 27.65 38.36 20.71
N THR A 150 27.98 37.06 20.66
CA THR A 150 29.36 36.56 20.53
C THR A 150 29.34 35.20 19.85
N ASP A 151 30.02 35.10 18.70
CA ASP A 151 30.30 33.87 17.95
C ASP A 151 31.23 32.93 18.74
N ASP A 152 30.85 31.65 18.84
CA ASP A 152 31.79 30.57 19.14
C ASP A 152 31.38 29.26 18.42
N TYR A 153 32.29 28.75 17.58
CA TYR A 153 32.12 27.55 16.76
C TYR A 153 32.50 26.30 17.57
N ASN A 154 31.51 25.62 18.17
CA ASN A 154 31.46 24.15 18.35
C ASN A 154 30.34 23.73 19.32
N THR A 155 29.17 23.36 18.79
CA THR A 155 28.25 22.41 19.46
C THR A 155 27.40 21.68 18.41
N PRO A 156 27.05 20.39 18.63
CA PRO A 156 26.18 19.65 17.72
C PRO A 156 24.78 20.26 17.76
N THR A 157 24.27 20.64 16.60
CA THR A 157 22.94 21.24 16.43
C THR A 157 21.89 20.35 17.09
N PRO A 158 21.06 20.85 18.03
CA PRO A 158 19.93 20.07 18.51
C PRO A 158 18.99 19.86 17.33
N LEU A 159 18.61 18.60 17.09
CA LEU A 159 17.50 18.22 16.22
C LEU A 159 16.35 19.20 16.45
N ARG A 160 16.02 20.00 15.43
CA ARG A 160 14.82 20.83 15.42
C ARG A 160 13.67 19.91 15.82
N THR A 161 13.15 20.12 17.02
CA THR A 161 11.85 19.60 17.41
C THR A 161 10.88 20.03 16.32
N MET A 162 10.25 19.06 15.66
CA MET A 162 9.19 19.34 14.68
C MET A 162 8.18 20.26 15.36
N SER A 163 8.18 21.53 14.97
CA SER A 163 7.15 22.44 15.41
C SER A 163 5.85 21.95 14.79
N CYS A 164 4.89 21.55 15.63
CA CYS A 164 3.50 21.52 15.20
C CYS A 164 3.18 22.80 14.41
N PRO A 165 2.37 22.73 13.34
CA PRO A 165 2.03 23.89 12.54
C PRO A 165 1.55 25.04 13.45
N LYS A 166 2.16 26.22 13.32
CA LYS A 166 1.67 27.42 14.00
C LYS A 166 0.28 27.75 13.44
N LYS A 167 -0.69 27.92 14.35
CA LYS A 167 -2.04 28.39 13.99
C LYS A 167 -1.94 29.77 13.31
N ILE A 168 -2.67 29.93 12.20
CA ILE A 168 -2.75 31.20 11.46
C ILE A 168 -3.64 32.22 12.20
N SER A 169 -4.53 31.77 13.09
CA SER A 169 -5.26 32.62 14.04
C SER A 169 -5.64 31.86 15.32
N GLU A 170 -5.94 32.58 16.40
CA GLU A 170 -6.38 32.03 17.69
C GLU A 170 -7.72 31.27 17.59
N GLN A 171 -8.48 31.50 16.50
CA GLN A 171 -9.74 30.83 16.16
C GLN A 171 -9.55 29.59 15.25
N SER A 172 -8.33 29.29 14.80
CA SER A 172 -8.07 28.11 13.97
C SER A 172 -8.07 26.84 14.84
N GLU A 173 -8.94 25.89 14.52
CA GLU A 173 -9.03 24.60 15.23
C GLU A 173 -7.96 23.61 14.74
N LEU A 174 -7.48 22.78 15.67
CA LEU A 174 -6.67 21.61 15.34
C LEU A 174 -7.63 20.53 14.81
N ALA A 175 -7.57 20.25 13.52
CA ALA A 175 -8.40 19.20 12.91
C ALA A 175 -7.96 17.81 13.40
N PHE A 176 -8.91 17.04 13.95
CA PHE A 176 -8.79 15.59 14.05
C PHE A 176 -9.33 14.94 12.76
N ASN A 177 -8.58 13.97 12.23
CA ASN A 177 -8.83 13.07 11.10
C ASN A 177 -9.62 13.68 9.92
N SER A 178 -8.88 14.28 8.96
CA SER A 178 -9.38 14.83 7.69
C SER A 178 -10.32 13.90 6.91
N ALA A 179 -10.21 12.59 7.15
CA ALA A 179 -10.93 11.53 6.46
C ALA A 179 -12.47 11.55 6.59
N LEU A 180 -13.05 12.16 7.64
CA LEU A 180 -14.52 12.25 7.80
C LEU A 180 -15.10 13.60 7.34
N ASN A 181 -14.25 14.49 6.83
CA ASN A 181 -14.62 15.85 6.48
C ASN A 181 -15.20 15.95 5.06
N VAL A 182 -16.22 15.14 4.74
CA VAL A 182 -16.86 15.16 3.42
C VAL A 182 -17.68 16.45 3.21
N PHE A 183 -18.03 17.18 4.29
CA PHE A 183 -18.98 18.30 4.25
C PHE A 183 -18.67 19.51 5.15
N ALA A 184 -17.47 19.64 5.73
CA ALA A 184 -17.11 20.73 6.65
C ALA A 184 -18.06 20.85 7.86
N VAL A 185 -17.99 19.89 8.78
CA VAL A 185 -18.72 19.93 10.07
C VAL A 185 -17.74 20.29 11.21
N PRO A 186 -18.07 21.21 12.14
CA PRO A 186 -17.18 21.61 13.24
C PRO A 186 -16.86 20.46 14.21
N PRO A 187 -15.74 20.53 14.95
CA PRO A 187 -15.23 19.46 15.80
C PRO A 187 -15.94 19.46 17.14
N THR A 188 -16.78 18.45 17.37
CA THR A 188 -17.19 18.09 18.72
C THR A 188 -16.94 16.60 18.98
N ASN A 189 -16.07 16.33 19.96
CA ASN A 189 -15.85 15.08 20.69
C ASN A 189 -15.93 13.77 19.89
N VAL A 190 -14.76 13.29 19.45
CA VAL A 190 -14.43 11.96 18.91
C VAL A 190 -15.55 11.30 18.10
N SER A 191 -15.59 11.68 16.83
CA SER A 191 -16.54 11.20 15.81
C SER A 191 -16.53 9.69 15.53
N VAL A 192 -15.47 8.99 15.93
CA VAL A 192 -15.25 7.56 15.65
C VAL A 192 -15.43 6.75 16.94
N ASN A 193 -16.41 5.86 16.96
CA ASN A 193 -16.64 4.91 18.05
C ASN A 193 -15.56 3.81 18.05
N ARG A 194 -15.33 3.20 16.88
CA ARG A 194 -14.44 2.04 16.70
C ARG A 194 -13.91 1.98 15.28
N SER A 195 -12.72 1.41 15.09
CA SER A 195 -12.21 1.03 13.77
C SER A 195 -11.59 -0.36 13.83
N PHE A 196 -11.76 -1.15 12.78
CA PHE A 196 -11.23 -2.51 12.70
C PHE A 196 -11.05 -2.95 11.24
N PHE A 197 -10.23 -3.97 11.00
CA PHE A 197 -10.12 -4.59 9.68
C PHE A 197 -11.16 -5.70 9.54
N ARG A 198 -11.90 -5.68 8.44
CA ARG A 198 -12.80 -6.76 8.01
C ARG A 198 -12.09 -7.59 6.96
N GLU A 199 -12.02 -8.89 7.20
CA GLU A 199 -11.57 -9.88 6.22
C GLU A 199 -12.72 -10.21 5.27
N LEU A 200 -12.46 -10.10 3.97
CA LEU A 200 -13.34 -10.50 2.90
C LEU A 200 -12.70 -11.69 2.18
N LEU A 201 -13.47 -12.77 2.06
CA LEU A 201 -13.12 -13.96 1.32
C LEU A 201 -13.61 -13.84 -0.13
N PRO A 202 -12.96 -14.51 -1.09
CA PRO A 202 -13.42 -14.51 -2.47
C PRO A 202 -14.80 -15.17 -2.57
N LEU A 203 -15.66 -14.62 -3.42
CA LEU A 203 -16.98 -15.18 -3.72
C LEU A 203 -16.89 -16.45 -4.57
N SER A 204 -15.86 -16.53 -5.42
CA SER A 204 -15.55 -17.69 -6.26
C SER A 204 -14.55 -18.60 -5.56
N THR A 205 -14.55 -19.89 -5.95
CA THR A 205 -13.47 -20.79 -5.59
C THR A 205 -12.14 -20.25 -6.14
N ILE A 206 -11.06 -20.43 -5.38
CA ILE A 206 -9.74 -19.96 -5.77
C ILE A 206 -9.26 -20.81 -6.96
N SER A 207 -9.42 -20.31 -8.18
CA SER A 207 -8.84 -20.86 -9.41
C SER A 207 -7.47 -20.22 -9.67
N GLN A 208 -6.66 -20.79 -10.58
CA GLN A 208 -5.37 -20.20 -10.95
C GLN A 208 -5.48 -19.02 -11.94
N GLU A 209 -6.62 -18.91 -12.62
CA GLU A 209 -6.83 -18.02 -13.76
C GLU A 209 -7.57 -16.71 -13.36
N GLY A 210 -8.25 -16.71 -12.22
CA GLY A 210 -9.14 -15.61 -11.82
C GLY A 210 -10.40 -15.51 -12.71
N PRO A 211 -11.17 -14.42 -12.62
CA PRO A 211 -11.03 -13.31 -11.67
C PRO A 211 -11.40 -13.70 -10.23
N TYR A 212 -10.74 -13.05 -9.27
CA TYR A 212 -11.07 -13.14 -7.85
C TYR A 212 -12.03 -12.01 -7.49
N LEU A 213 -13.26 -12.39 -7.11
CA LEU A 213 -14.33 -11.44 -6.79
C LEU A 213 -14.45 -11.28 -5.28
N PHE A 214 -14.31 -10.06 -4.78
CA PHE A 214 -14.60 -9.72 -3.38
C PHE A 214 -15.74 -8.72 -3.35
N ARG A 215 -16.79 -9.01 -2.60
CA ARG A 215 -17.89 -8.07 -2.40
C ARG A 215 -17.90 -7.58 -0.97
N MET A 216 -17.83 -6.27 -0.83
CA MET A 216 -18.19 -5.57 0.38
C MET A 216 -19.68 -5.23 0.30
N PHE A 217 -20.50 -5.93 1.09
CA PHE A 217 -21.93 -5.66 1.17
C PHE A 217 -22.18 -4.32 1.89
N ASN A 218 -23.31 -3.72 1.54
CA ASN A 218 -23.83 -2.53 2.17
C ASN A 218 -23.91 -2.72 3.69
N ASP A 219 -23.33 -1.78 4.41
CA ASP A 219 -23.22 -1.82 5.85
C ASP A 219 -23.38 -0.40 6.39
N SER A 220 -23.87 -0.29 7.62
CA SER A 220 -23.95 0.96 8.37
C SER A 220 -22.58 1.60 8.65
N LEU A 221 -21.52 0.80 8.55
CA LEU A 221 -20.13 1.20 8.75
C LEU A 221 -19.57 1.97 7.56
N TRP A 222 -18.75 2.96 7.86
CA TRP A 222 -17.95 3.66 6.87
C TRP A 222 -16.72 2.83 6.50
N SER A 223 -16.21 3.00 5.29
CA SER A 223 -15.08 2.21 4.80
C SER A 223 -13.92 3.11 4.36
N ASP A 224 -12.73 2.78 4.83
CA ASP A 224 -11.51 3.51 4.52
C ASP A 224 -10.84 2.84 3.30
N MET A 225 -11.14 3.37 2.12
CA MET A 225 -10.62 2.85 0.85
C MET A 225 -9.11 2.99 0.72
N SER A 226 -8.48 3.92 1.47
CA SER A 226 -7.03 4.07 1.49
C SER A 226 -6.30 2.90 2.17
N ARG A 227 -7.03 2.13 2.97
CA ARG A 227 -6.53 0.99 3.76
C ARG A 227 -7.22 -0.32 3.35
N VAL A 228 -7.11 -0.62 2.06
CA VAL A 228 -7.50 -1.90 1.47
C VAL A 228 -6.24 -2.70 1.16
N TYR A 229 -6.12 -3.88 1.76
CA TYR A 229 -4.95 -4.75 1.64
C TYR A 229 -5.33 -6.09 1.02
N LEU A 230 -4.59 -6.50 0.00
CA LEU A 230 -4.68 -7.83 -0.59
C LEU A 230 -3.63 -8.74 0.05
N PHE A 231 -4.07 -9.86 0.60
CA PHE A 231 -3.22 -10.95 1.07
C PHE A 231 -3.20 -12.09 0.06
N LEU A 232 -2.01 -12.65 -0.17
CA LEU A 232 -1.76 -13.73 -1.12
C LEU A 232 -0.81 -14.76 -0.50
N GLU A 233 -1.10 -16.06 -0.70
CA GLU A 233 -0.15 -17.16 -0.45
C GLU A 233 0.13 -17.88 -1.77
N LEU A 234 1.39 -17.92 -2.18
CA LEU A 234 1.85 -18.35 -3.51
C LEU A 234 2.91 -19.45 -3.42
N GLY A 235 2.88 -20.40 -4.35
CA GLY A 235 3.94 -21.38 -4.63
C GLY A 235 4.39 -21.31 -6.08
N ILE A 236 5.54 -21.92 -6.41
CA ILE A 236 6.02 -22.06 -7.80
C ILE A 236 5.89 -23.52 -8.19
N VAL A 237 5.40 -23.78 -9.40
CA VAL A 237 5.12 -25.12 -9.93
C VAL A 237 5.63 -25.20 -11.37
N GLU A 238 6.04 -26.38 -11.81
CA GLU A 238 6.30 -26.65 -13.23
C GLU A 238 4.95 -26.91 -13.93
N VAL A 239 4.67 -26.18 -15.01
CA VAL A 239 3.36 -26.23 -15.67
C VAL A 239 3.51 -26.71 -17.11
N GLN A 240 2.61 -27.59 -17.55
CA GLN A 240 2.46 -27.90 -18.97
C GLN A 240 1.60 -26.83 -19.65
N ASN A 241 2.21 -26.22 -20.67
CA ASN A 241 1.75 -25.08 -21.47
C ASN A 241 0.22 -24.88 -21.52
N THR A 242 -0.31 -24.01 -20.66
CA THR A 242 -1.70 -23.52 -20.76
C THR A 242 -1.66 -22.01 -20.68
N GLU A 243 -2.03 -21.34 -21.78
CA GLU A 243 -2.12 -19.88 -21.80
C GLU A 243 -3.36 -19.44 -21.02
N LEU A 244 -3.14 -18.61 -20.00
CA LEU A 244 -4.18 -18.07 -19.14
C LEU A 244 -4.55 -16.64 -19.58
N TYR A 245 -5.87 -16.39 -19.55
CA TYR A 245 -6.60 -15.24 -20.07
C TYR A 245 -6.00 -13.85 -19.72
N ASP A 246 -6.18 -12.89 -20.63
CA ASP A 246 -5.64 -11.51 -20.55
C ASP A 246 -6.73 -10.51 -20.15
N SER A 247 -6.55 -9.84 -19.01
CA SER A 247 -7.43 -8.75 -18.59
C SER A 247 -6.62 -7.65 -17.90
N GLY A 248 -6.54 -6.49 -18.55
CA GLY A 248 -5.90 -5.28 -18.01
C GLY A 248 -4.39 -5.39 -17.81
N THR A 249 -3.63 -5.54 -18.89
CA THR A 249 -2.17 -5.78 -18.90
C THR A 249 -1.31 -4.76 -18.13
N LEU A 250 -1.78 -3.52 -17.95
CA LEU A 250 -0.92 -2.42 -17.49
C LEU A 250 -1.03 -2.07 -16.01
N TYR A 251 -1.90 -2.72 -15.24
CA TYR A 251 -1.99 -2.49 -13.79
C TYR A 251 -0.66 -2.71 -13.05
N PRO A 252 0.10 -3.79 -13.33
CA PRO A 252 1.38 -4.00 -12.66
C PRO A 252 2.37 -2.85 -12.88
N TYR A 253 2.40 -2.28 -14.09
CA TYR A 253 3.22 -1.12 -14.42
C TYR A 253 2.78 0.12 -13.65
N LYS A 254 1.47 0.43 -13.65
CA LYS A 254 0.92 1.53 -12.83
C LYS A 254 1.39 1.40 -11.39
N ALA A 255 1.09 0.27 -10.75
CA ALA A 255 1.38 0.07 -9.34
C ALA A 255 2.88 0.13 -9.04
N TYR A 256 3.73 -0.40 -9.92
CA TYR A 256 5.19 -0.31 -9.76
C TYR A 256 5.68 1.14 -9.89
N MET A 257 5.31 1.83 -10.97
CA MET A 257 5.70 3.22 -11.23
C MET A 257 5.24 4.16 -10.10
N THR A 258 3.98 4.06 -9.68
CA THR A 258 3.43 4.86 -8.56
C THR A 258 4.25 4.64 -7.30
N ASN A 259 4.55 3.38 -6.94
CA ASN A 259 5.31 3.08 -5.73
C ASN A 259 6.76 3.54 -5.81
N GLU A 260 7.40 3.40 -6.98
CA GLU A 260 8.77 3.86 -7.19
C GLU A 260 8.90 5.37 -7.05
N LEU A 261 7.94 6.12 -7.59
CA LEU A 261 7.94 7.58 -7.59
C LEU A 261 7.37 8.21 -6.32
N SER A 262 6.67 7.47 -5.46
CA SER A 262 5.98 8.04 -4.29
C SER A 262 6.74 7.89 -2.97
N PHE A 263 7.61 6.89 -2.84
CA PHE A 263 8.14 6.47 -1.54
C PHE A 263 9.67 6.51 -1.46
N PRO A 264 10.23 6.89 -0.29
CA PRO A 264 11.66 6.82 -0.05
C PRO A 264 12.12 5.40 0.31
N ALA A 265 13.44 5.19 0.34
CA ALA A 265 14.07 3.89 0.58
C ALA A 265 13.61 3.22 1.89
N SER A 266 13.37 4.04 2.92
CA SER A 266 12.94 3.56 4.23
C SER A 266 11.59 2.85 4.17
N VAL A 267 10.62 3.38 3.43
CA VAL A 267 9.29 2.78 3.29
C VAL A 267 9.38 1.52 2.41
N LYS A 268 10.13 1.62 1.31
CA LYS A 268 10.36 0.51 0.37
C LYS A 268 11.02 -0.70 1.05
N GLY A 269 12.07 -0.47 1.84
CA GLY A 269 12.81 -1.53 2.54
C GLY A 269 12.07 -2.16 3.73
N HIS A 270 11.17 -1.44 4.39
CA HIS A 270 10.47 -1.94 5.59
C HIS A 270 9.02 -2.36 5.29
N PHE A 271 8.17 -1.41 4.90
CA PHE A 271 6.74 -1.67 4.71
C PHE A 271 6.48 -2.46 3.44
N MET A 272 7.08 -2.05 2.31
CA MET A 272 6.88 -2.76 1.04
C MET A 272 7.59 -4.11 0.98
N ALA A 273 8.50 -4.43 1.91
CA ALA A 273 9.02 -5.78 2.04
C ALA A 273 7.91 -6.82 2.27
N SER A 274 6.80 -6.42 2.89
CA SER A 274 5.61 -7.26 3.07
C SER A 274 4.89 -7.61 1.76
N SER A 275 5.01 -6.78 0.72
CA SER A 275 4.43 -7.02 -0.61
C SER A 275 5.37 -7.78 -1.56
N GLY A 276 6.58 -8.10 -1.11
CA GLY A 276 7.60 -8.75 -1.94
C GLY A 276 8.72 -7.84 -2.41
N TYR A 277 8.65 -6.55 -2.09
CA TYR A 277 9.66 -5.59 -2.51
C TYR A 277 11.03 -5.89 -1.87
N HIS A 278 12.07 -5.74 -2.67
CA HIS A 278 13.45 -5.66 -2.21
C HIS A 278 14.19 -4.74 -3.17
N PRO A 279 14.97 -3.75 -2.70
CA PRO A 279 15.74 -2.90 -3.59
C PRO A 279 16.74 -3.73 -4.39
N SER A 280 16.87 -3.41 -5.68
CA SER A 280 17.93 -3.89 -6.58
C SER A 280 18.82 -2.70 -6.95
N LEU A 281 20.10 -2.95 -7.20
CA LEU A 281 21.00 -1.93 -7.75
C LEU A 281 21.07 -2.01 -9.27
N LYS A 282 20.93 -3.22 -9.82
CA LYS A 282 20.87 -3.47 -11.25
C LYS A 282 19.77 -4.47 -11.57
N HIS A 283 19.00 -4.18 -12.61
CA HIS A 283 18.06 -5.15 -13.18
C HIS A 283 18.79 -6.17 -14.04
N ASP A 284 18.20 -7.35 -14.18
CA ASP A 284 18.68 -8.45 -15.01
C ASP A 284 20.11 -8.96 -14.65
N ASP A 285 20.53 -8.78 -13.39
CA ASP A 285 21.79 -9.29 -12.85
C ASP A 285 21.54 -10.37 -11.79
N ALA A 286 21.98 -11.61 -12.08
CA ALA A 286 21.82 -12.75 -11.17
C ALA A 286 22.64 -12.60 -9.87
N THR A 287 23.65 -11.72 -9.87
CA THR A 287 24.50 -11.45 -8.71
C THR A 287 23.95 -10.32 -7.81
N ASP A 288 22.90 -9.63 -8.25
CA ASP A 288 22.27 -8.56 -7.49
C ASP A 288 21.70 -9.09 -6.16
N ALA A 289 21.99 -8.36 -5.08
CA ALA A 289 21.57 -8.74 -3.74
C ALA A 289 20.04 -8.79 -3.60
N GLY A 290 19.34 -7.90 -4.32
CA GLY A 290 17.88 -7.86 -4.35
C GLY A 290 17.29 -9.07 -5.06
N PHE A 291 17.83 -9.43 -6.23
CA PHE A 291 17.43 -10.66 -6.94
C PHE A 291 17.58 -11.89 -6.05
N ILE A 292 18.77 -12.09 -5.46
CA ILE A 292 19.05 -13.23 -4.58
C ILE A 292 18.09 -13.26 -3.38
N ALA A 293 17.80 -12.11 -2.77
CA ALA A 293 16.89 -12.01 -1.63
C ALA A 293 15.44 -12.36 -2.00
N ARG A 294 14.98 -11.97 -3.20
CA ARG A 294 13.64 -12.33 -3.71
C ARG A 294 13.55 -13.83 -4.02
N CYS A 295 14.55 -14.42 -4.68
CA CYS A 295 14.61 -15.87 -4.92
C CYS A 295 14.56 -16.70 -3.64
N ARG A 296 15.21 -16.25 -2.56
CA ARG A 296 15.22 -16.95 -1.25
C ARG A 296 13.82 -17.16 -0.66
N ARG A 297 12.81 -16.36 -1.05
CA ARG A 297 11.43 -16.51 -0.56
C ARG A 297 10.77 -17.82 -1.01
N PHE A 298 11.15 -18.33 -2.18
CA PHE A 298 10.62 -19.57 -2.76
C PHE A 298 11.59 -20.75 -2.69
N ALA A 299 12.82 -20.52 -2.19
CA ALA A 299 13.83 -21.57 -2.05
C ALA A 299 13.36 -22.71 -1.14
N GLY A 300 13.60 -23.95 -1.56
CA GLY A 300 13.17 -25.18 -0.89
C GLY A 300 11.68 -25.49 -1.05
N GLY A 301 11.03 -24.99 -2.12
CA GLY A 301 9.61 -25.25 -2.39
C GLY A 301 8.65 -24.59 -1.40
N ARG A 302 9.15 -23.59 -0.65
CA ARG A 302 8.37 -22.89 0.37
C ARG A 302 7.33 -21.99 -0.29
N LYS A 303 6.13 -21.98 0.29
CA LYS A 303 5.09 -21.03 -0.06
C LYS A 303 5.43 -19.66 0.50
N ALA A 304 5.34 -18.63 -0.33
CA ALA A 304 5.57 -17.26 0.07
C ALA A 304 4.24 -16.54 0.31
N ARG A 305 4.17 -15.79 1.41
CA ARG A 305 3.00 -14.97 1.77
C ARG A 305 3.32 -13.51 1.53
N PHE A 306 2.33 -12.80 1.03
CA PHE A 306 2.44 -11.39 0.72
C PHE A 306 1.19 -10.64 1.16
N ILE A 307 1.40 -9.41 1.58
CA ILE A 307 0.32 -8.46 1.82
C ILE A 307 0.70 -7.12 1.19
N SER A 308 -0.20 -6.54 0.40
CA SER A 308 0.03 -5.26 -0.27
C SER A 308 -1.20 -4.39 -0.20
N ARG A 309 -1.00 -3.08 -0.08
CA ARG A 309 -2.06 -2.10 -0.33
C ARG A 309 -2.47 -2.20 -1.81
N LEU A 310 -3.78 -2.20 -2.09
CA LEU A 310 -4.27 -2.08 -3.47
C LEU A 310 -4.17 -0.62 -3.92
N ASP A 311 -3.57 -0.40 -5.09
CA ASP A 311 -3.50 0.92 -5.71
C ASP A 311 -4.67 1.09 -6.69
N PHE A 312 -5.65 1.90 -6.34
CA PHE A 312 -6.79 2.27 -7.19
C PHE A 312 -7.22 3.69 -6.84
N ASP A 313 -7.91 4.36 -7.77
CA ASP A 313 -8.10 5.82 -7.70
C ASP A 313 -8.82 6.25 -6.40
N LEU A 314 -9.91 5.57 -6.02
CA LEU A 314 -10.61 5.79 -4.74
C LEU A 314 -9.83 5.37 -3.49
N GLY A 315 -8.75 4.58 -3.65
CA GLY A 315 -7.84 4.23 -2.57
C GLY A 315 -6.73 5.28 -2.35
N ASN A 316 -6.62 6.26 -3.24
CA ASN A 316 -5.62 7.33 -3.13
C ASN A 316 -6.19 8.63 -2.53
N GLN A 317 -7.48 8.67 -2.26
CA GLN A 317 -8.15 9.77 -1.55
C GLN A 317 -8.23 9.49 -0.04
N GLU A 318 -8.23 10.55 0.78
CA GLU A 318 -8.15 10.45 2.25
C GLU A 318 -9.51 10.26 2.94
N LEU A 319 -10.60 10.62 2.27
CA LEU A 319 -11.97 10.55 2.77
C LEU A 319 -12.48 9.10 2.90
N TYR A 320 -13.29 8.83 3.91
CA TYR A 320 -13.99 7.56 4.02
C TYR A 320 -15.13 7.49 3.02
N LEU A 321 -15.25 6.35 2.37
CA LEU A 321 -16.39 6.06 1.51
C LEU A 321 -17.65 5.96 2.38
N LEU A 322 -18.71 6.62 1.90
CA LEU A 322 -20.04 6.62 2.50
C LEU A 322 -20.50 5.20 2.86
N ASN A 323 -21.21 5.11 3.99
CA ASN A 323 -21.87 3.88 4.40
C ASN A 323 -23.08 3.54 3.49
N ASN A 324 -23.55 2.31 3.62
CA ASN A 324 -24.62 1.70 2.81
C ASN A 324 -24.30 1.64 1.30
N MET A 325 -23.01 1.55 0.96
CA MET A 325 -22.53 1.35 -0.41
C MET A 325 -22.09 -0.11 -0.60
N ASP A 326 -22.50 -0.72 -1.71
CA ASP A 326 -21.94 -1.98 -2.17
C ASP A 326 -20.67 -1.71 -2.98
N VAL A 327 -19.57 -2.40 -2.66
CA VAL A 327 -18.31 -2.33 -3.43
C VAL A 327 -17.93 -3.72 -3.90
N LEU A 328 -17.75 -3.88 -5.21
CA LEU A 328 -17.27 -5.11 -5.83
C LEU A 328 -15.83 -4.90 -6.33
N PHE A 329 -14.89 -5.65 -5.76
CA PHE A 329 -13.52 -5.74 -6.26
C PHE A 329 -13.40 -6.96 -7.18
N THR A 330 -13.03 -6.70 -8.42
CA THR A 330 -12.69 -7.74 -9.40
C THR A 330 -11.20 -7.68 -9.64
N ILE A 331 -10.46 -8.69 -9.15
CA ILE A 331 -9.01 -8.75 -9.24
C ILE A 331 -8.62 -9.79 -10.28
N TYR A 332 -7.87 -9.34 -11.28
CA TYR A 332 -7.30 -10.19 -12.31
C TYR A 332 -5.82 -10.45 -12.03
N ARG A 333 -5.37 -11.64 -12.38
CA ARG A 333 -3.98 -12.06 -12.27
C ARG A 333 -3.29 -11.80 -13.61
N ALA A 334 -2.05 -11.30 -13.57
CA ALA A 334 -1.24 -11.15 -14.77
C ALA A 334 -0.69 -12.53 -15.23
N LYS A 335 -0.30 -12.63 -16.50
CA LYS A 335 0.28 -13.85 -17.08
C LYS A 335 1.53 -14.28 -16.33
N ASP A 336 1.73 -15.58 -16.21
CA ASP A 336 2.87 -16.15 -15.48
C ASP A 336 4.21 -15.76 -16.11
N ALA A 337 4.24 -15.69 -17.44
CA ALA A 337 5.36 -15.18 -18.23
C ALA A 337 5.78 -13.75 -17.83
N PHE A 338 4.81 -12.91 -17.45
CA PHE A 338 5.07 -11.54 -16.97
C PHE A 338 5.44 -11.50 -15.48
N LEU A 339 4.85 -12.38 -14.67
CA LEU A 339 5.04 -12.39 -13.22
C LEU A 339 6.37 -13.00 -12.80
N LEU A 340 6.88 -13.96 -13.57
CA LEU A 340 8.06 -14.75 -13.25
C LEU A 340 9.31 -14.21 -13.95
N HIS A 341 10.42 -14.24 -13.22
CA HIS A 341 11.72 -13.85 -13.74
C HIS A 341 12.82 -14.77 -13.21
N CYS A 342 13.67 -15.21 -14.13
CA CYS A 342 14.68 -16.22 -13.91
C CYS A 342 15.95 -15.86 -14.70
N LEU A 343 17.02 -15.59 -13.95
CA LEU A 343 18.34 -15.26 -14.49
C LEU A 343 19.34 -16.42 -14.39
N ALA A 344 18.89 -17.62 -14.03
CA ALA A 344 19.78 -18.76 -13.88
C ALA A 344 20.41 -19.14 -15.23
N ALA A 345 21.73 -19.01 -15.31
CA ALA A 345 22.51 -19.25 -16.51
C ALA A 345 22.32 -20.69 -17.02
N GLY A 346 21.69 -20.85 -18.18
CA GLY A 346 21.76 -22.08 -18.99
C GLY A 346 20.72 -23.17 -18.74
N GLN A 347 19.60 -22.92 -18.05
CA GLN A 347 18.54 -23.93 -17.85
C GLN A 347 17.10 -23.45 -18.04
N ASN A 348 16.86 -22.52 -18.97
CA ASN A 348 15.54 -22.47 -19.62
C ASN A 348 15.46 -23.65 -20.62
N ASN A 349 15.49 -24.90 -20.13
CA ASN A 349 15.47 -26.13 -20.93
C ASN A 349 14.10 -26.36 -21.64
N GLY A 350 13.41 -25.29 -22.04
CA GLY A 350 12.03 -25.34 -22.51
C GLY A 350 11.00 -25.66 -21.41
N THR A 351 11.43 -25.72 -20.15
CA THR A 351 10.56 -25.94 -18.99
C THR A 351 9.77 -24.68 -18.68
N ASN A 352 8.45 -24.78 -18.68
CA ASN A 352 7.56 -23.68 -18.33
C ASN A 352 7.29 -23.70 -16.82
N TYR A 353 7.49 -22.55 -16.20
CA TYR A 353 7.19 -22.32 -14.80
C TYR A 353 5.87 -21.58 -14.68
N GLY A 354 5.10 -21.94 -13.67
CA GLY A 354 3.86 -21.25 -13.32
C GLY A 354 3.81 -20.96 -11.83
N LEU A 355 3.02 -19.96 -11.49
CA LEU A 355 2.81 -19.57 -10.11
C LEU A 355 1.46 -20.12 -9.64
N TYR A 356 1.41 -20.69 -8.45
CA TYR A 356 0.21 -21.33 -7.92
C TYR A 356 -0.29 -20.56 -6.71
N LEU A 357 -1.50 -20.01 -6.83
CA LEU A 357 -2.20 -19.33 -5.76
C LEU A 357 -2.87 -20.35 -4.83
N HIS A 358 -2.52 -20.30 -3.55
CA HIS A 358 -3.09 -21.16 -2.52
C HIS A 358 -4.20 -20.48 -1.73
N ASP A 359 -4.01 -19.20 -1.38
CA ASP A 359 -4.97 -18.43 -0.58
C ASP A 359 -4.97 -16.97 -1.02
N ILE A 360 -6.14 -16.34 -1.05
CA ILE A 360 -6.32 -14.93 -1.37
C ILE A 360 -7.40 -14.32 -0.49
N LYS A 361 -7.09 -13.20 0.15
CA LYS A 361 -7.99 -12.51 1.09
C LYS A 361 -7.87 -11.01 0.92
N LEU A 362 -8.97 -10.30 1.15
CA LEU A 362 -8.99 -8.84 1.09
C LEU A 362 -9.33 -8.29 2.49
N TYR A 363 -8.46 -7.45 3.02
CA TYR A 363 -8.66 -6.76 4.29
C TYR A 363 -9.04 -5.31 4.04
N VAL A 364 -10.22 -4.90 4.52
CA VAL A 364 -10.72 -3.52 4.39
C VAL A 364 -10.88 -2.93 5.79
N LYS A 365 -10.35 -1.73 6.02
CA LYS A 365 -10.60 -1.03 7.27
C LYS A 365 -12.01 -0.43 7.29
N MET A 366 -12.77 -0.81 8.30
CA MET A 366 -14.12 -0.32 8.58
C MET A 366 -14.08 0.62 9.78
N VAL A 367 -14.95 1.64 9.76
CA VAL A 367 -15.03 2.71 10.75
C VAL A 367 -16.48 2.86 11.21
N GLU A 368 -16.69 2.74 12.51
CA GLU A 368 -17.97 2.99 13.16
C GLU A 368 -18.00 4.45 13.64
N VAL A 369 -18.99 5.19 13.19
CA VAL A 369 -19.16 6.64 13.45
C VAL A 369 -20.27 6.86 14.47
N GLN A 370 -20.13 7.87 15.31
CA GLN A 370 -21.14 8.22 16.32
C GLN A 370 -22.53 8.46 15.67
N PRO A 371 -23.65 7.97 16.25
CA PRO A 371 -24.97 8.11 15.66
C PRO A 371 -25.41 9.57 15.38
N SER A 372 -25.06 10.51 16.26
CA SER A 372 -25.35 11.95 16.08
C SER A 372 -24.70 12.52 14.83
N LEU A 373 -23.43 12.18 14.59
CA LEU A 373 -22.69 12.61 13.40
C LEU A 373 -23.27 11.96 12.14
N ASN A 374 -23.54 10.65 12.17
CA ASN A 374 -24.19 9.97 11.04
C ASN A 374 -25.50 10.66 10.66
N MET A 375 -26.36 11.01 11.64
CA MET A 375 -27.62 11.72 11.37
C MET A 375 -27.40 13.10 10.77
N SER A 376 -26.37 13.83 11.22
CA SER A 376 -26.03 15.14 10.65
C SER A 376 -25.54 15.03 9.20
N ILE A 377 -24.78 13.97 8.88
CA ILE A 377 -24.31 13.69 7.51
C ILE A 377 -25.50 13.33 6.63
N TYR A 378 -26.45 12.50 7.09
CA TYR A 378 -27.67 12.18 6.35
C TYR A 378 -28.51 13.42 6.02
N LYS A 379 -28.72 14.31 7.00
CA LYS A 379 -29.42 15.59 6.75
C LYS A 379 -28.67 16.51 5.78
N THR A 380 -27.35 16.42 5.74
CA THR A 380 -26.54 17.19 4.81
C THR A 380 -26.63 16.60 3.39
N LEU A 381 -26.64 15.27 3.28
CA LEU A 381 -26.83 14.55 2.01
C LEU A 381 -28.17 14.84 1.34
N GLU A 382 -29.23 15.11 2.11
CA GLU A 382 -30.52 15.57 1.57
C GLU A 382 -30.43 16.94 0.86
N ARG A 383 -29.45 17.77 1.24
CA ARG A 383 -29.27 19.12 0.68
C ARG A 383 -28.20 19.17 -0.41
N GLN A 384 -27.11 18.42 -0.24
CA GLN A 384 -25.97 18.42 -1.14
C GLN A 384 -25.34 17.03 -1.25
N PRO A 385 -24.93 16.59 -2.46
CA PRO A 385 -24.26 15.31 -2.65
C PRO A 385 -22.86 15.32 -2.05
N ALA A 386 -22.37 14.16 -1.63
CA ALA A 386 -20.98 13.99 -1.20
C ALA A 386 -20.05 14.06 -2.39
N THR A 387 -19.05 14.92 -2.32
CA THR A 387 -18.06 15.13 -3.39
C THR A 387 -16.71 14.55 -2.98
N TYR A 388 -16.18 13.65 -3.82
CA TYR A 388 -14.84 13.08 -3.69
C TYR A 388 -13.99 13.60 -4.85
N ALA A 389 -12.98 14.39 -4.53
CA ALA A 389 -11.93 14.72 -5.49
C ALA A 389 -10.96 13.54 -5.56
N VAL A 390 -10.82 12.97 -6.75
CA VAL A 390 -10.02 11.78 -7.00
C VAL A 390 -9.03 12.05 -8.13
N ARG A 391 -7.83 11.49 -7.98
CA ARG A 391 -6.82 11.47 -9.03
C ARG A 391 -7.05 10.21 -9.87
N LYS A 392 -7.73 10.35 -11.01
CA LYS A 392 -7.93 9.23 -11.94
C LYS A 392 -6.60 8.93 -12.63
N THR A 393 -6.21 7.66 -12.67
CA THR A 393 -4.97 7.24 -13.34
C THR A 393 -5.31 6.36 -14.53
N GLU A 394 -4.66 6.59 -15.67
CA GLU A 394 -4.86 5.82 -16.89
C GLU A 394 -3.50 5.45 -17.49
N MET A 395 -3.29 4.16 -17.72
CA MET A 395 -2.09 3.64 -18.39
C MET A 395 -2.38 3.35 -19.85
N LYS A 396 -1.45 3.73 -20.73
CA LYS A 396 -1.42 3.31 -22.14
C LYS A 396 -0.04 2.79 -22.49
N SER A 397 0.01 1.82 -23.40
CA SER A 397 1.26 1.35 -23.99
C SER A 397 1.25 1.59 -25.49
N VAL A 398 2.42 1.83 -26.06
CA VAL A 398 2.63 2.02 -27.49
C VAL A 398 3.91 1.31 -27.91
N TYR A 399 3.78 0.40 -28.87
CA TYR A 399 4.93 -0.27 -29.47
C TYR A 399 5.72 0.67 -30.39
N LEU A 400 7.02 0.75 -30.15
CA LEU A 400 8.00 1.49 -30.93
C LEU A 400 8.81 0.52 -31.80
N SER A 401 8.70 0.67 -33.12
CA SER A 401 9.38 -0.20 -34.07
C SER A 401 10.88 0.07 -34.14
N ALA A 402 11.68 -0.99 -34.21
CA ALA A 402 13.13 -0.92 -34.41
C ALA A 402 13.53 -0.12 -35.67
N GLY A 403 14.72 0.49 -35.65
CA GLY A 403 15.28 1.22 -36.81
C GLY A 403 14.70 2.62 -37.04
N ARG A 404 13.83 3.12 -36.15
CA ARG A 404 13.35 4.51 -36.18
C ARG A 404 14.08 5.37 -35.15
N THR A 405 14.32 6.63 -35.51
CA THR A 405 14.94 7.64 -34.64
C THR A 405 13.97 8.72 -34.19
N GLU A 406 12.80 8.83 -34.82
CA GLU A 406 11.79 9.83 -34.51
C GLU A 406 10.38 9.27 -34.72
N MET A 407 9.51 9.48 -33.73
CA MET A 407 8.09 9.09 -33.80
C MET A 407 7.23 10.03 -32.98
N GLU A 408 5.96 10.15 -33.34
CA GLU A 408 4.94 10.88 -32.60
C GLU A 408 3.66 10.04 -32.50
N TYR A 409 3.07 9.99 -31.31
CA TYR A 409 1.87 9.20 -31.04
C TYR A 409 0.84 10.01 -30.25
N ASN A 410 -0.42 9.94 -30.67
CA ASN A 410 -1.55 10.47 -29.91
C ASN A 410 -1.90 9.48 -28.79
N ILE A 411 -1.74 9.88 -27.53
CA ILE A 411 -1.93 8.99 -26.39
C ILE A 411 -3.32 9.16 -25.79
N PHE A 412 -3.68 10.39 -25.39
CA PHE A 412 -4.98 10.70 -24.80
C PHE A 412 -5.74 11.65 -25.73
N SER A 413 -6.99 11.36 -26.06
CA SER A 413 -7.74 12.15 -27.06
C SER A 413 -8.91 12.95 -26.47
N ALA A 414 -9.44 12.56 -25.32
CA ALA A 414 -10.64 13.15 -24.73
C ALA A 414 -10.32 14.20 -23.66
N ALA A 415 -9.36 13.91 -22.80
CA ALA A 415 -8.95 14.78 -21.70
C ALA A 415 -7.44 14.96 -21.73
N ILE A 416 -6.99 16.14 -21.31
CA ILE A 416 -5.58 16.44 -21.11
C ILE A 416 -5.24 16.07 -19.67
N PRO A 417 -4.27 15.17 -19.45
CA PRO A 417 -3.82 14.83 -18.12
C PRO A 417 -3.17 16.04 -17.45
N ARG A 418 -3.23 16.06 -16.11
CA ARG A 418 -2.49 16.99 -15.27
C ARG A 418 -0.99 16.71 -15.34
N ARG A 419 -0.62 15.43 -15.37
CA ARG A 419 0.76 14.95 -15.38
C ARG A 419 0.85 13.68 -16.21
N VAL A 420 1.95 13.56 -16.96
CA VAL A 420 2.26 12.38 -17.74
C VAL A 420 3.61 11.84 -17.29
N THR A 421 3.66 10.55 -16.94
CA THR A 421 4.91 9.84 -16.69
C THR A 421 5.16 8.87 -17.82
N ILE A 422 6.32 8.98 -18.47
CA ILE A 422 6.72 8.19 -19.62
C ILE A 422 7.90 7.31 -19.22
N ALA A 423 7.84 6.03 -19.57
CA ALA A 423 8.94 5.09 -19.39
C ALA A 423 9.01 4.15 -20.59
N LEU A 424 10.19 3.59 -20.86
CA LEU A 424 10.40 2.65 -21.96
C LEU A 424 10.85 1.30 -21.42
N VAL A 425 10.35 0.22 -22.01
CA VAL A 425 10.68 -1.17 -21.63
C VAL A 425 10.92 -1.99 -22.90
N LEU A 426 11.82 -2.98 -22.84
CA LEU A 426 12.06 -3.87 -23.97
C LEU A 426 10.77 -4.63 -24.32
N ASN A 427 10.40 -4.72 -25.60
CA ASN A 427 9.14 -5.37 -25.98
C ASN A 427 9.09 -6.85 -25.57
N ARG A 428 10.23 -7.56 -25.59
CA ARG A 428 10.31 -8.94 -25.07
C ARG A 428 9.99 -9.04 -23.59
N ALA A 429 10.53 -8.13 -22.77
CA ALA A 429 10.23 -8.06 -21.35
C ALA A 429 8.76 -7.71 -21.10
N PHE A 430 8.21 -6.77 -21.88
CA PHE A 430 6.79 -6.41 -21.82
C PHE A 430 5.86 -7.60 -22.09
N ASN A 431 6.22 -8.47 -23.04
CA ASN A 431 5.46 -9.68 -23.38
C ASN A 431 5.72 -10.87 -22.43
N GLY A 432 6.65 -10.75 -21.46
CA GLY A 432 6.95 -11.79 -20.46
C GLY A 432 8.07 -12.74 -20.86
N ASP A 433 9.26 -12.21 -21.12
CA ASP A 433 10.48 -13.02 -21.27
C ASP A 433 11.11 -13.28 -19.90
N LEU A 434 11.32 -14.56 -19.55
CA LEU A 434 11.84 -14.95 -18.24
C LEU A 434 13.24 -14.37 -17.95
N ALA A 435 14.03 -14.07 -18.98
CA ALA A 435 15.38 -13.55 -18.85
C ALA A 435 15.47 -12.03 -18.67
N HIS A 436 14.37 -11.30 -18.89
CA HIS A 436 14.35 -9.84 -18.81
C HIS A 436 13.23 -9.36 -17.91
N SER A 437 13.56 -8.53 -16.93
CA SER A 437 12.55 -7.94 -16.06
C SER A 437 11.66 -6.95 -16.84
N PRO A 438 10.32 -7.06 -16.73
CA PRO A 438 9.41 -6.05 -17.27
C PRO A 438 9.56 -4.70 -16.57
N PHE A 439 10.18 -4.64 -15.38
CA PHE A 439 10.34 -3.40 -14.61
C PHE A 439 11.72 -2.72 -14.82
N ASN A 440 12.45 -3.12 -15.87
CA ASN A 440 13.71 -2.50 -16.25
C ASN A 440 13.45 -1.34 -17.24
N PHE A 441 13.36 -0.12 -16.71
CA PHE A 441 13.03 1.08 -17.47
C PHE A 441 14.30 1.76 -17.98
N ARG A 442 14.67 1.48 -19.24
CA ARG A 442 15.89 2.01 -19.85
C ARG A 442 15.60 3.19 -20.78
N PRO A 443 16.54 4.13 -20.95
CA PRO A 443 16.34 5.29 -21.81
C PRO A 443 16.52 4.98 -23.30
N TYR A 444 17.13 3.86 -23.68
CA TYR A 444 17.38 3.45 -25.08
C TYR A 444 17.96 4.56 -25.99
N SER A 445 18.88 5.39 -25.47
CA SER A 445 19.48 6.53 -26.19
C SER A 445 18.49 7.61 -26.65
N ILE A 446 17.40 7.84 -25.91
CA ILE A 446 16.54 9.01 -26.14
C ILE A 446 17.37 10.30 -26.11
N ARG A 447 17.13 11.16 -27.11
CA ARG A 447 17.64 12.52 -27.24
C ARG A 447 16.65 13.56 -26.74
N ASP A 448 15.38 13.41 -27.09
CA ASP A 448 14.37 14.42 -26.72
C ASP A 448 13.00 13.79 -26.53
N ILE A 449 12.25 14.36 -25.60
CA ILE A 449 10.87 13.96 -25.29
C ILE A 449 10.07 15.24 -25.17
N SER A 450 9.04 15.35 -26.00
CA SER A 450 8.11 16.47 -25.95
C SER A 450 6.67 15.99 -25.95
N VAL A 451 5.88 16.56 -25.07
CA VAL A 451 4.44 16.31 -24.97
C VAL A 451 3.72 17.52 -25.58
N HIS A 452 2.90 17.29 -26.60
CA HIS A 452 2.07 18.35 -27.19
C HIS A 452 0.64 18.23 -26.66
N ALA A 453 0.17 19.29 -26.01
CA ALA A 453 -1.18 19.36 -25.45
C ALA A 453 -1.69 20.80 -25.49
N ALA A 454 -2.97 20.98 -25.85
CA ALA A 454 -3.61 22.31 -25.96
C ALA A 454 -2.84 23.33 -26.82
N GLY A 455 -2.18 22.87 -27.90
CA GLY A 455 -1.37 23.73 -28.78
C GLY A 455 -0.04 24.20 -28.18
N GLN A 456 0.31 23.73 -26.98
CA GLN A 456 1.57 23.99 -26.31
C GLN A 456 2.45 22.73 -26.30
N THR A 457 3.76 22.94 -26.14
CA THR A 457 4.75 21.86 -26.05
C THR A 457 5.41 21.86 -24.68
N TYR A 458 5.50 20.69 -24.06
CA TYR A 458 6.05 20.49 -22.72
C TYR A 458 7.19 19.47 -22.75
N PRO A 459 8.35 19.76 -22.13
CA PRO A 459 8.75 21.09 -21.66
C PRO A 459 8.86 22.10 -22.82
N ALA A 460 8.72 23.39 -22.53
CA ALA A 460 8.86 24.44 -23.54
C ALA A 460 10.28 24.50 -24.13
N VAL A 461 11.29 24.17 -23.31
CA VAL A 461 12.69 24.05 -23.74
C VAL A 461 13.03 22.55 -23.84
N PRO A 462 13.44 22.05 -25.02
CA PRO A 462 13.76 20.64 -25.22
C PRO A 462 14.95 20.19 -24.38
N TYR A 463 15.05 18.88 -24.08
CA TYR A 463 16.05 18.35 -23.16
C TYR A 463 17.43 18.15 -23.82
N ARG A 464 17.47 17.78 -25.11
CA ARG A 464 18.71 17.46 -25.86
C ARG A 464 19.67 16.55 -25.08
N MET A 465 19.16 15.40 -24.65
CA MET A 465 19.83 14.44 -23.80
C MET A 465 20.93 13.66 -24.53
N ASN A 466 21.99 13.34 -23.77
CA ASN A 466 22.96 12.30 -24.11
C ASN A 466 23.33 11.51 -22.85
N PHE A 467 22.94 10.24 -22.80
CA PHE A 467 23.20 9.35 -21.66
C PHE A 467 24.67 8.91 -21.54
N ALA A 468 25.44 8.97 -22.63
CA ALA A 468 26.87 8.69 -22.60
C ALA A 468 27.69 9.84 -21.97
N ASP A 469 27.27 11.09 -22.22
CA ASP A 469 27.94 12.30 -21.73
C ASP A 469 27.34 12.84 -20.42
N ALA A 470 26.52 12.05 -19.74
CA ALA A 470 25.77 12.47 -18.54
C ALA A 470 24.85 13.69 -18.71
N ALA A 471 24.46 14.03 -19.95
CA ALA A 471 23.55 15.13 -20.26
C ALA A 471 22.07 14.76 -20.03
N TYR A 472 21.74 14.13 -18.91
CA TYR A 472 20.38 13.74 -18.49
C TYR A 472 20.00 14.30 -17.10
N ILE A 473 20.82 15.19 -16.55
CA ILE A 473 20.59 15.79 -15.22
C ILE A 473 19.32 16.63 -15.20
N ARG A 474 19.04 17.40 -16.26
CA ARG A 474 17.85 18.24 -16.35
C ARG A 474 16.54 17.44 -16.25
N PRO A 475 16.28 16.40 -17.06
CA PRO A 475 15.05 15.61 -16.92
C PRO A 475 14.95 14.90 -15.56
N PHE A 476 16.08 14.58 -14.91
CA PHE A 476 16.07 14.07 -13.54
C PHE A 476 15.60 15.12 -12.53
N VAL A 477 16.08 16.37 -12.63
CA VAL A 477 15.61 17.48 -11.77
C VAL A 477 14.14 17.79 -12.05
N ASP A 478 13.77 17.88 -13.33
CA ASP A 478 12.38 18.15 -13.75
C ASP A 478 11.43 17.05 -13.25
N MET A 479 11.90 15.78 -13.13
CA MET A 479 11.14 14.71 -12.48
C MET A 479 10.86 15.00 -10.99
N TYR A 480 11.85 15.45 -10.23
CA TYR A 480 11.66 15.81 -8.81
C TYR A 480 10.76 17.05 -8.64
N GLU A 481 10.90 18.04 -9.51
CA GLU A 481 10.04 19.24 -9.54
C GLU A 481 8.58 18.86 -9.86
N ALA A 482 8.36 18.06 -10.92
CA ALA A 482 7.02 17.66 -11.36
C ALA A 482 6.26 16.77 -10.37
N LEU A 483 6.97 16.12 -9.44
CA LEU A 483 6.41 15.34 -8.33
C LEU A 483 6.30 16.15 -7.03
N GLY A 484 6.61 17.45 -7.07
CA GLY A 484 6.56 18.33 -5.89
C GLY A 484 7.54 17.94 -4.78
N MET A 485 8.59 17.20 -5.12
CA MET A 485 9.58 16.70 -4.16
C MET A 485 10.80 17.61 -4.07
N ALA A 486 11.09 18.37 -5.13
CA ALA A 486 12.14 19.36 -5.13
C ALA A 486 11.96 20.33 -3.95
N ASN A 487 13.06 20.58 -3.23
CA ASN A 487 13.09 21.48 -2.07
C ASN A 487 12.11 21.10 -0.92
N SER A 488 11.66 19.85 -0.85
CA SER A 488 10.74 19.35 0.19
C SER A 488 11.40 18.25 1.05
N GLU A 489 10.78 17.91 2.18
CA GLU A 489 11.18 16.73 2.98
C GLU A 489 10.72 15.39 2.35
N ARG A 490 9.89 15.46 1.31
CA ARG A 490 9.42 14.29 0.56
C ARG A 490 10.46 13.91 -0.49
N SER A 491 10.74 12.61 -0.62
CA SER A 491 11.69 12.10 -1.61
C SER A 491 11.27 10.73 -2.10
N MET A 492 11.76 10.38 -3.29
CA MET A 492 11.75 9.03 -3.85
C MET A 492 13.13 8.37 -3.67
N ASP A 493 13.19 7.06 -3.92
CA ASP A 493 14.42 6.24 -3.87
C ASP A 493 14.93 5.94 -5.28
N ILE A 494 15.21 6.99 -6.05
CA ILE A 494 15.83 6.89 -7.38
C ILE A 494 17.04 7.81 -7.39
N THR A 495 18.21 7.19 -7.48
CA THR A 495 19.50 7.89 -7.59
C THR A 495 19.78 8.30 -9.04
N LEU A 496 20.69 9.26 -9.23
CA LEU A 496 21.15 9.68 -10.56
C LEU A 496 21.74 8.51 -11.37
N ASP A 497 22.43 7.58 -10.70
CA ASP A 497 23.03 6.41 -11.33
C ASP A 497 21.95 5.42 -11.79
N GLN A 498 20.92 5.19 -10.97
CA GLN A 498 19.77 4.36 -11.36
C GLN A 498 18.94 4.99 -12.48
N PHE A 499 18.86 6.32 -12.51
CA PHE A 499 18.17 7.03 -13.59
C PHE A 499 18.89 6.90 -14.93
N GLN A 500 20.21 6.73 -14.93
CA GLN A 500 21.00 6.52 -16.14
C GLN A 500 20.62 5.21 -16.86
N ASP A 501 20.38 4.14 -16.09
CA ASP A 501 20.07 2.80 -16.61
C ASP A 501 19.20 2.01 -15.63
N GLY A 502 17.91 1.86 -15.96
CA GLY A 502 16.99 0.91 -15.32
C GLY A 502 15.83 1.52 -14.53
N TRP A 503 15.96 2.78 -14.10
CA TRP A 503 14.89 3.55 -13.44
C TRP A 503 14.72 4.93 -14.08
N THR A 504 14.65 4.96 -15.41
CA THR A 504 14.43 6.21 -16.14
C THR A 504 12.94 6.50 -16.30
N PHE A 505 12.46 7.54 -15.61
CA PHE A 505 11.08 8.05 -15.72
C PHE A 505 11.08 9.51 -16.16
N PHE A 506 10.36 9.83 -17.21
CA PHE A 506 10.17 11.20 -17.66
C PHE A 506 8.82 11.69 -17.19
N VAL A 507 8.83 12.55 -16.17
CA VAL A 507 7.61 13.12 -15.61
C VAL A 507 7.42 14.53 -16.16
N VAL A 508 6.34 14.74 -16.89
CA VAL A 508 6.01 16.01 -17.53
C VAL A 508 4.74 16.56 -16.89
N PRO A 509 4.83 17.66 -16.13
CA PRO A 509 3.66 18.36 -15.62
C PRO A 509 3.02 19.14 -16.78
N LEU A 510 1.71 18.99 -16.94
CA LEU A 510 0.92 19.73 -17.91
C LEU A 510 0.01 20.77 -17.21
N THR A 511 0.08 20.87 -15.89
CA THR A 511 -0.65 21.85 -15.07
C THR A 511 -0.39 23.27 -15.56
N SER A 512 -1.40 24.14 -15.47
CA SER A 512 -1.28 25.56 -15.78
C SER A 512 -0.29 26.28 -14.88
N THR A 513 -0.13 25.83 -13.63
CA THR A 513 0.85 26.36 -12.68
C THR A 513 2.21 25.70 -12.80
N LEU A 514 2.33 24.58 -13.53
CA LEU A 514 3.49 23.68 -13.52
C LEU A 514 3.83 23.07 -12.15
N ASP A 515 3.01 23.33 -11.12
CA ASP A 515 3.21 22.85 -9.76
C ASP A 515 2.38 21.60 -9.44
N ASP A 516 2.92 20.73 -8.59
CA ASP A 516 2.18 19.61 -7.98
C ASP A 516 1.40 20.07 -6.73
N SER A 517 0.36 20.88 -6.96
CA SER A 517 -0.54 21.32 -5.90
C SER A 517 -1.61 20.26 -5.57
N CYS A 518 -1.99 20.15 -4.30
CA CYS A 518 -3.20 19.39 -3.90
C CYS A 518 -4.52 20.02 -4.38
N GLY A 519 -4.49 21.19 -5.01
CA GLY A 519 -5.65 21.85 -5.58
C GLY A 519 -6.21 21.13 -6.80
N PHE A 520 -7.54 21.10 -6.92
CA PHE A 520 -8.24 20.59 -8.10
C PHE A 520 -8.09 21.58 -9.25
N GLU A 521 -7.61 21.11 -10.39
CA GLU A 521 -7.42 21.96 -11.58
C GLU A 521 -8.63 21.89 -12.52
N LEU A 522 -8.84 22.93 -13.34
CA LEU A 522 -9.86 22.93 -14.37
C LEU A 522 -9.64 21.75 -15.33
N LEU A 523 -10.67 20.93 -15.50
CA LEU A 523 -10.68 19.85 -16.48
C LEU A 523 -10.56 20.43 -17.89
N ARG A 524 -9.50 20.05 -18.60
CA ARG A 524 -9.25 20.48 -19.99
C ARG A 524 -9.50 19.32 -20.94
N SER A 525 -10.38 19.54 -21.91
CA SER A 525 -10.60 18.62 -23.01
C SER A 525 -9.59 18.88 -24.12
N GLY A 526 -9.04 17.81 -24.70
CA GLY A 526 -8.08 17.93 -25.79
C GLY A 526 -7.27 16.66 -26.00
N THR A 527 -6.44 16.71 -27.04
CA THR A 527 -5.52 15.62 -27.37
C THR A 527 -4.13 15.89 -26.81
N THR A 528 -3.50 14.84 -26.28
CA THR A 528 -2.13 14.80 -25.80
C THR A 528 -1.34 13.86 -26.69
N SER A 529 -0.40 14.40 -27.46
CA SER A 529 0.55 13.62 -28.25
C SER A 529 1.94 13.64 -27.60
N ILE A 530 2.70 12.57 -27.81
CA ILE A 530 4.07 12.43 -27.32
C ILE A 530 4.97 12.21 -28.53
N ARG A 531 5.98 13.06 -28.66
CA ARG A 531 7.04 12.95 -29.66
C ARG A 531 8.34 12.53 -28.97
N LEU A 532 8.97 11.52 -29.55
CA LEU A 532 10.23 10.96 -29.08
C LEU A 532 11.26 11.09 -30.19
N GLN A 533 12.48 11.49 -29.82
CA GLN A 533 13.63 11.50 -30.70
C GLN A 533 14.79 10.75 -30.03
N PHE A 534 15.54 9.98 -30.80
CA PHE A 534 16.64 9.14 -30.32
C PHE A 534 17.97 9.53 -30.98
N ASN A 535 19.07 9.41 -30.25
CA ASN A 535 20.43 9.57 -30.80
C ASN A 535 20.86 8.37 -31.64
N ASN A 536 20.39 7.17 -31.26
CA ASN A 536 20.64 5.91 -31.94
C ASN A 536 19.32 5.27 -32.33
N ASP A 537 19.36 4.40 -33.34
CA ASP A 537 18.18 3.62 -33.74
C ASP A 537 17.67 2.75 -32.59
N ILE A 538 16.35 2.62 -32.50
CA ILE A 538 15.72 1.73 -31.53
C ILE A 538 16.23 0.29 -31.73
N PRO A 539 16.60 -0.40 -30.64
CA PRO A 539 17.23 -1.71 -30.71
C PRO A 539 16.38 -2.75 -31.46
N ALA A 540 17.06 -3.73 -32.03
CA ALA A 540 16.42 -4.88 -32.66
C ALA A 540 15.51 -5.60 -31.66
N GLY A 541 14.24 -5.82 -32.04
CA GLY A 541 13.20 -6.36 -31.16
C GLY A 541 12.20 -5.33 -30.65
N GLY A 542 12.45 -4.03 -30.86
CA GLY A 542 11.50 -2.97 -30.52
C GLY A 542 11.38 -2.71 -29.02
N VAL A 543 10.76 -1.58 -28.70
CA VAL A 543 10.61 -1.08 -27.33
C VAL A 543 9.16 -0.70 -27.12
N GLU A 544 8.60 -0.99 -25.96
CA GLU A 544 7.27 -0.55 -25.57
C GLU A 544 7.38 0.75 -24.77
N MET A 545 6.69 1.80 -25.21
CA MET A 545 6.51 3.02 -24.44
C MET A 545 5.31 2.87 -23.52
N LEU A 546 5.52 3.11 -22.22
CA LEU A 546 4.50 3.12 -21.20
C LEU A 546 4.22 4.55 -20.78
N VAL A 547 2.94 4.92 -20.77
CA VAL A 547 2.48 6.26 -20.45
C VAL A 547 1.44 6.18 -19.34
N LEU A 548 1.77 6.74 -18.18
CA LEU A 548 0.85 6.96 -17.07
C LEU A 548 0.32 8.39 -17.15
N GLY A 549 -0.97 8.55 -17.41
CA GLY A 549 -1.67 9.83 -17.32
C GLY A 549 -2.42 9.96 -16.00
N GLU A 550 -2.24 11.08 -15.33
CA GLU A 550 -3.01 11.45 -14.15
C GLU A 550 -4.02 12.55 -14.50
N PHE A 551 -5.28 12.36 -14.11
CA PHE A 551 -6.40 13.25 -14.42
C PHE A 551 -7.12 13.66 -13.15
N ASP A 552 -7.66 14.87 -13.11
CA ASP A 552 -8.53 15.31 -12.02
C ASP A 552 -9.91 14.68 -12.31
N GLN A 553 -10.59 14.15 -11.29
CA GLN A 553 -11.95 13.65 -11.44
C GLN A 553 -12.75 13.92 -10.17
N LEU A 554 -13.97 14.42 -10.33
CA LEU A 554 -14.95 14.52 -9.25
C LEU A 554 -15.89 13.31 -9.30
N ILE A 555 -16.09 12.68 -8.15
CA ILE A 555 -17.11 11.66 -7.94
C ILE A 555 -18.13 12.22 -6.95
N MET A 556 -19.38 12.29 -7.37
CA MET A 556 -20.49 12.75 -6.54
C MET A 556 -21.37 11.56 -6.15
N ILE A 557 -21.73 11.48 -4.87
CA ILE A 557 -22.67 10.47 -4.36
C ILE A 557 -23.87 11.20 -3.77
N ASP A 558 -25.05 10.95 -4.33
CA ASP A 558 -26.29 11.57 -3.88
C ASP A 558 -26.86 10.88 -2.62
N TYR A 559 -27.97 11.44 -2.10
CA TYR A 559 -28.69 10.87 -0.96
C TYR A 559 -29.10 9.39 -1.20
N ASN A 560 -29.53 9.07 -2.41
CA ASN A 560 -29.99 7.74 -2.84
C ASN A 560 -28.84 6.77 -3.18
N ARG A 561 -27.58 7.17 -2.95
CA ARG A 561 -26.37 6.40 -3.28
C ARG A 561 -26.13 6.19 -4.78
N HIS A 562 -26.73 7.02 -5.64
CA HIS A 562 -26.33 7.09 -7.04
C HIS A 562 -24.99 7.83 -7.17
N ILE A 563 -24.12 7.25 -7.99
CA ILE A 563 -22.79 7.78 -8.27
C ILE A 563 -22.85 8.52 -9.59
N VAL A 564 -22.49 9.80 -9.57
CA VAL A 564 -22.33 10.66 -10.75
C VAL A 564 -20.85 11.02 -10.86
N SER A 565 -20.27 10.91 -12.05
CA SER A 565 -18.90 11.34 -12.33
C SER A 565 -18.88 12.31 -13.51
N ASP A 566 -17.98 13.30 -13.45
CA ASP A 566 -17.88 14.34 -14.48
C ASP A 566 -17.58 13.80 -15.89
N SER A 567 -16.93 12.64 -15.99
CA SER A 567 -16.64 11.98 -17.26
C SER A 567 -17.89 11.56 -18.07
N LYS A 568 -19.08 11.63 -17.49
CA LYS A 568 -20.38 11.34 -18.15
C LYS A 568 -21.24 12.58 -18.40
N ILE A 569 -20.73 13.78 -18.10
CA ILE A 569 -21.48 15.04 -18.22
C ILE A 569 -21.19 15.76 -19.56
N ALA A 570 -20.31 15.20 -20.41
CA ALA A 570 -20.00 15.73 -21.74
C ALA A 570 -20.89 15.14 -22.84
#